data_AF-A0A198EWZ4-F1
#
_entry.id   AF-A0A198EWZ4-F1
#
_cell.length_a   1.000
_cell.length_b   1.000
_cell.length_c   1.000
_cell.angle_alpha   90.00
_cell.angle_beta   90.00
_cell.angle_gamma   90.00
#
_symmetry.space_group_name_H-M   'P 1'
#
loop_
_entity.id
_entity.type
_entity.pdbx_description
1 polymer ?
#
loop_
_entity_poly.entity_id
_entity_poly.type
_entity_poly.pdbx_seq_one_letter_code
_entity_poly.pdbx_strand_id
1 'polypeptide(L)'
;MIYRIDDHRFFTLEQYSEKREGITYYNNTLKGIHQGILYGSACLYQGRLIWATDRDDALVFPAVLNRRTDGCAGTKTACVNSLLVTLDGGKNFRPTNAGFGINTNSPGPYSANFDIIVTNEGFYLGETSVSRREDDDQLAKPWWRKFYFDLTDSNYVHSSVGDKEIPPSSLRTPSGQTRFDCSDPNIYPISQKEKE
;
A
#
# COMPACT_ATOMS: atom_id res chain seq x y z
N MET A 1 -11.10 11.82 -2.14
CA MET A 1 -10.85 10.38 -2.40
C MET A 1 -9.50 10.28 -3.06
N ILE A 2 -8.63 9.39 -2.60
CA ILE A 2 -7.25 9.26 -3.13
C ILE A 2 -7.03 7.95 -3.90
N TYR A 3 -7.86 6.93 -3.68
CA TYR A 3 -7.81 5.69 -4.44
C TYR A 3 -9.17 5.00 -4.44
N ARG A 4 -9.67 4.61 -5.61
CA ARG A 4 -10.92 3.86 -5.76
C ARG A 4 -10.61 2.40 -6.06
N ILE A 5 -11.19 1.47 -5.29
CA ILE A 5 -11.17 0.04 -5.64
C ILE A 5 -12.32 -0.25 -6.59
N ASP A 6 -13.53 0.16 -6.20
CA ASP A 6 -14.78 0.06 -6.97
C ASP A 6 -15.79 1.14 -6.54
N ASP A 7 -17.07 0.96 -6.86
CA ASP A 7 -18.13 1.90 -6.56
C ASP A 7 -18.35 2.14 -5.07
N HIS A 8 -18.05 1.13 -4.23
CA HIS A 8 -18.37 1.13 -2.82
C HIS A 8 -17.14 1.15 -1.90
N ARG A 9 -15.99 0.70 -2.40
CA ARG A 9 -14.73 0.57 -1.67
C ARG A 9 -13.70 1.58 -2.17
N PHE A 10 -13.17 2.40 -1.26
CA PHE A 10 -12.19 3.43 -1.61
C PHE A 10 -11.40 3.91 -0.39
N PHE A 11 -10.29 4.59 -0.65
CA PHE A 11 -9.47 5.26 0.36
C PHE A 11 -9.62 6.78 0.28
N THR A 12 -9.63 7.42 1.45
CA THR A 12 -9.62 8.87 1.63
C THR A 12 -8.41 9.28 2.46
N LEU A 13 -7.93 10.50 2.24
CA LEU A 13 -7.06 11.18 3.19
C LEU A 13 -7.92 12.25 3.89
N GLU A 14 -7.97 12.18 5.21
CA GLU A 14 -8.81 13.06 6.03
C GLU A 14 -7.99 13.65 7.17
N GLN A 15 -8.54 14.67 7.83
CA GLN A 15 -7.89 15.35 8.97
C GLN A 15 -6.46 15.84 8.68
N TYR A 16 -6.16 16.13 7.42
CA TYR A 16 -4.86 16.57 6.98
C TYR A 16 -4.69 18.09 7.16
N SER A 17 -3.45 18.54 7.32
CA SER A 17 -3.10 19.96 7.36
C SER A 17 -1.66 20.15 6.90
N GLU A 18 -1.23 21.39 6.65
CA GLU A 18 0.18 21.65 6.31
C GLU A 18 1.19 21.17 7.38
N LYS A 19 0.73 21.05 8.64
CA LYS A 19 1.51 20.61 9.81
C LYS A 19 1.33 19.13 10.15
N ARG A 20 0.32 18.45 9.60
CA ARG A 20 -0.02 17.04 9.93
C ARG A 20 -0.34 16.29 8.64
N GLU A 21 0.25 15.12 8.49
CA GLU A 21 0.12 14.29 7.29
C GLU A 21 -1.29 13.75 7.01
N GLY A 22 -2.20 13.92 7.97
CA GLY A 22 -3.56 13.41 7.93
C GLY A 22 -3.67 11.98 8.41
N ILE A 23 -4.84 11.41 8.19
CA ILE A 23 -5.15 10.02 8.48
C ILE A 23 -5.73 9.42 7.21
N THR A 24 -5.16 8.31 6.77
CA THR A 24 -5.73 7.53 5.67
C THR A 24 -6.84 6.66 6.21
N TYR A 25 -8.00 6.71 5.53
CA TYR A 25 -9.17 5.92 5.87
C TYR A 25 -9.50 4.95 4.74
N TYR A 26 -9.90 3.73 5.12
CA TYR A 26 -10.61 2.79 4.26
C TYR A 26 -12.11 2.97 4.44
N ASN A 27 -12.84 3.02 3.32
CA ASN A 27 -14.28 3.19 3.27
C ASN A 27 -14.93 2.03 2.53
N ASN A 28 -15.99 1.47 3.10
CA ASN A 28 -16.91 0.56 2.42
C ASN A 28 -18.35 0.99 2.70
N THR A 29 -18.98 1.61 1.71
CA THR A 29 -20.34 2.18 1.85
C THR A 29 -21.42 1.12 1.99
N LEU A 30 -21.27 -0.07 1.39
CA LEU A 30 -22.24 -1.17 1.54
C LEU A 30 -22.25 -1.75 2.96
N LYS A 31 -21.08 -1.76 3.61
CA LYS A 31 -20.92 -2.31 4.97
C LYS A 31 -20.91 -1.23 6.06
N GLY A 32 -21.06 0.05 5.69
CA GLY A 32 -20.98 1.18 6.62
C GLY A 32 -19.63 1.31 7.32
N ILE A 33 -18.54 0.88 6.68
CA ILE A 33 -17.19 0.92 7.26
C ILE A 33 -16.52 2.24 6.91
N HIS A 34 -15.99 2.90 7.95
CA HIS A 34 -15.09 4.04 7.85
C HIS A 34 -13.98 3.85 8.89
N GLN A 35 -12.85 3.26 8.47
CA GLN A 35 -11.78 2.83 9.37
C GLN A 35 -10.48 3.59 9.09
N GLY A 36 -9.94 4.26 10.11
CA GLY A 36 -8.61 4.85 10.04
C GLY A 36 -7.55 3.75 10.05
N ILE A 37 -6.70 3.71 9.03
CA ILE A 37 -5.73 2.62 8.83
C ILE A 37 -4.27 3.06 8.97
N LEU A 38 -3.98 4.34 8.77
CA LEU A 38 -2.64 4.89 8.90
C LEU A 38 -2.73 6.33 9.39
N TYR A 39 -2.03 6.63 10.48
CA TYR A 39 -1.69 8.01 10.85
C TYR A 39 -0.53 8.42 9.94
N GLY A 40 -0.82 9.21 8.92
CA GLY A 40 0.07 9.38 7.78
C GLY A 40 -0.67 9.36 6.45
N SER A 41 0.03 9.78 5.40
CA SER A 41 -0.55 9.87 4.06
C SER A 41 -0.24 8.64 3.22
N ALA A 42 -1.27 7.96 2.70
CA ALA A 42 -1.10 6.92 1.68
C ALA A 42 -0.37 7.44 0.43
N CYS A 43 -0.37 8.76 0.22
CA CYS A 43 0.35 9.44 -0.86
C CYS A 43 1.87 9.30 -0.78
N LEU A 44 2.40 8.85 0.36
CA LEU A 44 3.82 8.50 0.49
C LEU A 44 4.16 7.25 -0.31
N TYR A 45 3.21 6.33 -0.52
CA TYR A 45 3.42 5.19 -1.41
C TYR A 45 3.34 5.62 -2.87
N GLN A 46 4.39 5.30 -3.63
CA GLN A 46 4.62 5.79 -4.99
C GLN A 46 4.63 4.68 -6.04
N GLY A 47 4.51 3.43 -5.60
CA GLY A 47 4.39 2.25 -6.46
C GLY A 47 2.97 2.04 -6.97
N ARG A 48 2.70 0.86 -7.55
CA ARG A 48 1.34 0.48 -7.96
C ARG A 48 0.67 -0.42 -6.94
N LEU A 49 -0.60 -0.12 -6.67
CA LEU A 49 -1.51 -0.99 -5.94
C LEU A 49 -2.58 -1.45 -6.92
N ILE A 50 -2.74 -2.76 -7.10
CA ILE A 50 -3.76 -3.36 -7.97
C ILE A 50 -4.67 -4.23 -7.11
N TRP A 51 -5.97 -4.03 -7.24
CA TRP A 51 -6.97 -4.75 -6.46
C TRP A 51 -7.70 -5.80 -7.31
N ALA A 52 -7.10 -6.96 -7.53
CA ALA A 52 -7.63 -8.00 -8.39
C ALA A 52 -8.32 -9.12 -7.57
N THR A 53 -9.26 -8.73 -6.72
CA THR A 53 -9.99 -9.62 -5.82
C THR A 53 -11.46 -9.22 -5.74
N ASP A 54 -12.35 -10.20 -5.72
CA ASP A 54 -13.77 -10.03 -5.44
C ASP A 54 -14.09 -10.16 -3.94
N ARG A 55 -13.11 -10.57 -3.13
CA ARG A 55 -13.23 -10.63 -1.68
C ARG A 55 -13.47 -9.25 -1.10
N ASP A 56 -14.42 -9.19 -0.18
CA ASP A 56 -14.80 -7.99 0.56
C ASP A 56 -14.29 -8.00 2.01
N ASP A 57 -13.63 -9.09 2.41
CA ASP A 57 -13.07 -9.35 3.73
C ASP A 57 -11.55 -9.17 3.77
N ALA A 58 -10.86 -9.40 2.64
CA ALA A 58 -9.42 -9.33 2.54
C ALA A 58 -8.92 -8.02 1.92
N LEU A 59 -8.10 -7.27 2.66
CA LEU A 59 -7.45 -6.05 2.18
C LEU A 59 -5.98 -6.01 2.54
N VAL A 60 -5.16 -5.47 1.62
CA VAL A 60 -3.72 -5.23 1.82
C VAL A 60 -3.44 -3.76 1.48
N PHE A 61 -2.75 -3.06 2.36
CA PHE A 61 -2.45 -1.64 2.20
C PHE A 61 -0.95 -1.35 2.42
N PRO A 62 -0.28 -0.64 1.49
CA PRO A 62 1.11 -0.23 1.66
C PRO A 62 1.22 0.94 2.63
N ALA A 63 1.67 0.66 3.86
CA ALA A 63 2.01 1.68 4.83
C ALA A 63 3.48 2.10 4.65
N VAL A 64 3.66 3.29 4.09
CA VAL A 64 4.95 3.96 3.96
C VAL A 64 5.01 5.06 5.01
N LEU A 65 6.07 5.04 5.83
CA LEU A 65 6.31 6.05 6.86
C LEU A 65 6.93 7.29 6.24
N ASN A 66 6.64 8.48 6.78
CA ASN A 66 7.39 9.68 6.46
C ASN A 66 8.59 9.80 7.39
N ARG A 67 9.78 9.92 6.80
CA ARG A 67 11.01 10.04 7.59
C ARG A 67 11.02 11.27 8.51
N ARG A 68 10.45 12.39 8.07
CA ARG A 68 10.49 13.68 8.77
C ARG A 68 9.54 13.70 9.98
N THR A 69 8.42 12.99 9.95
CA THR A 69 7.40 13.05 11.01
C THR A 69 7.36 11.81 11.89
N ASP A 70 7.67 10.63 11.36
CA ASP A 70 7.34 9.38 12.05
C ASP A 70 8.54 8.80 12.82
N GLY A 71 9.76 9.22 12.44
CA GLY A 71 10.99 8.52 12.83
C GLY A 71 10.99 7.10 12.26
N CYS A 72 12.15 6.57 11.86
CA CYS A 72 12.20 5.20 11.35
C CYS A 72 11.92 4.22 12.51
N ALA A 73 10.66 3.76 12.63
CA ALA A 73 10.23 2.87 13.69
C ALA A 73 11.01 1.55 13.65
N GLY A 74 11.75 1.24 14.72
CA GLY A 74 12.34 -0.08 14.92
C GLY A 74 13.72 -0.31 14.32
N THR A 75 14.36 0.67 13.67
CA THR A 75 15.75 0.52 13.26
C THR A 75 16.61 1.71 13.67
N LYS A 76 17.88 1.45 13.99
CA LYS A 76 18.85 2.50 14.30
C LYS A 76 19.39 3.20 13.05
N THR A 77 19.10 2.68 11.86
CA THR A 77 19.84 3.00 10.64
C THR A 77 18.98 3.46 9.46
N ALA A 78 17.74 2.97 9.29
CA ALA A 78 16.88 3.31 8.15
C ALA A 78 15.43 2.79 8.21
N CYS A 79 14.50 3.42 7.50
CA CYS A 79 13.07 3.11 7.57
C CYS A 79 12.72 1.76 6.90
N VAL A 80 11.66 1.11 7.40
CA VAL A 80 11.08 -0.12 6.85
C VAL A 80 9.61 0.16 6.52
N ASN A 81 9.20 -0.10 5.28
CA ASN A 81 7.78 0.00 4.91
C ASN A 81 7.07 -1.30 5.29
N SER A 82 5.81 -1.19 5.69
CA SER A 82 4.99 -2.33 6.10
C SER A 82 3.80 -2.52 5.16
N LEU A 83 3.34 -3.75 5.05
CA LEU A 83 2.03 -4.06 4.46
C LEU A 83 1.06 -4.29 5.61
N LEU A 84 -0.02 -3.53 5.64
CA LEU A 84 -1.13 -3.75 6.57
C LEU A 84 -2.14 -4.68 5.91
N VAL A 85 -2.52 -5.76 6.60
CA VAL A 85 -3.50 -6.74 6.12
C VAL A 85 -4.67 -6.84 7.08
N THR A 86 -5.84 -7.08 6.52
CA THR A 86 -7.08 -7.43 7.23
C THR A 86 -7.73 -8.59 6.49
N LEU A 87 -8.36 -9.48 7.25
CA LEU A 87 -9.20 -10.57 6.75
C LEU A 87 -10.60 -10.52 7.39
N ASP A 88 -11.01 -9.33 7.87
CA ASP A 88 -12.30 -9.10 8.54
C ASP A 88 -13.11 -7.94 7.93
N GLY A 89 -12.81 -7.61 6.67
CA GLY A 89 -13.49 -6.60 5.88
C GLY A 89 -13.05 -5.18 6.15
N GLY A 90 -11.86 -4.99 6.73
CA GLY A 90 -11.33 -3.67 7.03
C GLY A 90 -11.76 -3.13 8.38
N LYS A 91 -12.12 -4.01 9.32
CA LYS A 91 -12.37 -3.61 10.71
C LYS A 91 -11.06 -3.55 11.50
N ASN A 92 -10.16 -4.51 11.28
CA ASN A 92 -8.86 -4.57 11.95
C ASN A 92 -7.74 -4.83 10.94
N PHE A 93 -6.86 -3.85 10.81
CA PHE A 93 -5.63 -3.96 10.02
C PHE A 93 -4.46 -4.33 10.92
N ARG A 94 -3.61 -5.25 10.46
CA ARG A 94 -2.42 -5.72 11.17
C ARG A 94 -1.18 -5.61 10.27
N PRO A 95 -0.03 -5.16 10.79
CA PRO A 95 1.21 -5.20 10.03
C PRO A 95 1.62 -6.64 9.77
N THR A 96 2.04 -6.91 8.54
CA THR A 96 2.64 -8.19 8.17
C THR A 96 4.14 -8.19 8.46
N ASN A 97 4.71 -9.40 8.54
CA ASN A 97 6.17 -9.57 8.53
C ASN A 97 6.77 -9.48 7.12
N ALA A 98 5.94 -9.28 6.08
CA ALA A 98 6.33 -9.13 4.68
C ALA A 98 6.62 -7.66 4.32
N GLY A 99 7.43 -6.97 5.14
CA GLY A 99 7.83 -5.59 4.87
C GLY A 99 8.56 -5.44 3.54
N PHE A 100 8.53 -4.24 2.98
CA PHE A 100 9.18 -3.92 1.70
C PHE A 100 10.05 -2.68 1.80
N GLY A 101 10.96 -2.51 0.85
CA GLY A 101 11.86 -1.36 0.82
C GLY A 101 12.71 -1.21 2.08
N ILE A 102 13.20 -2.32 2.64
CA ILE A 102 13.86 -2.39 3.95
C ILE A 102 15.17 -1.59 3.92
N ASN A 103 15.45 -0.84 4.98
CA ASN A 103 16.67 -0.07 5.20
C ASN A 103 16.88 1.10 4.23
N THR A 104 15.83 1.84 3.91
CA THR A 104 15.92 3.07 3.12
C THR A 104 15.85 4.35 3.96
N ASN A 105 16.59 5.37 3.51
CA ASN A 105 16.56 6.72 4.06
C ASN A 105 15.52 7.62 3.37
N SER A 106 14.85 7.11 2.34
CA SER A 106 13.84 7.81 1.55
C SER A 106 12.69 6.84 1.22
N PRO A 107 11.87 6.48 2.23
CA PRO A 107 10.84 5.43 2.11
C PRO A 107 9.79 5.72 1.04
N GLY A 108 9.34 6.97 0.88
CA GLY A 108 8.44 7.37 -0.18
C GLY A 108 9.03 7.15 -1.57
N PRO A 109 10.11 7.85 -1.97
CA PRO A 109 10.80 7.64 -3.24
C PRO A 109 11.13 6.17 -3.54
N TYR A 110 11.64 5.44 -2.56
CA TYR A 110 12.02 4.04 -2.75
C TYR A 110 10.82 3.11 -2.98
N SER A 111 9.64 3.45 -2.46
CA SER A 111 8.42 2.68 -2.69
C SER A 111 7.96 2.67 -4.16
N ALA A 112 8.44 3.60 -4.99
CA ALA A 112 8.17 3.63 -6.43
C ALA A 112 8.71 2.40 -7.18
N ASN A 113 9.59 1.62 -6.57
CA ASN A 113 10.17 0.40 -7.13
C ASN A 113 9.29 -0.84 -6.91
N PHE A 114 8.20 -0.72 -6.15
CA PHE A 114 7.39 -1.84 -5.68
C PHE A 114 5.98 -1.83 -6.28
N ASP A 115 5.52 -2.98 -6.76
CA ASP A 115 4.14 -3.22 -7.17
C ASP A 115 3.47 -4.20 -6.20
N ILE A 116 2.22 -3.93 -5.82
CA ILE A 116 1.42 -4.79 -4.95
C ILE A 116 0.14 -5.17 -5.68
N ILE A 117 -0.15 -6.46 -5.77
CA ILE A 117 -1.37 -6.98 -6.40
C ILE A 117 -2.14 -7.83 -5.41
N VAL A 118 -3.29 -7.37 -4.97
CA VAL A 118 -4.17 -8.10 -4.05
C VAL A 118 -5.05 -9.07 -4.85
N THR A 119 -5.19 -10.30 -4.37
CA THR A 119 -5.96 -11.40 -4.99
C THR A 119 -6.82 -12.11 -3.96
N ASN A 120 -7.60 -13.12 -4.38
CA ASN A 120 -8.46 -13.87 -3.47
C ASN A 120 -7.67 -14.70 -2.46
N GLU A 121 -6.50 -15.21 -2.85
CA GLU A 121 -5.68 -16.10 -2.03
C GLU A 121 -4.67 -15.36 -1.15
N GLY A 122 -4.36 -14.10 -1.49
CA GLY A 122 -3.22 -13.40 -0.93
C GLY A 122 -2.85 -12.15 -1.73
N PHE A 123 -1.56 -11.82 -1.76
CA PHE A 123 -1.06 -10.72 -2.58
C PHE A 123 0.30 -11.04 -3.20
N TYR A 124 0.57 -10.40 -4.33
CA TYR A 124 1.90 -10.36 -4.92
C TYR A 124 2.61 -9.08 -4.49
N LEU A 125 3.92 -9.20 -4.23
CA LEU A 125 4.85 -8.09 -4.08
C LEU A 125 5.93 -8.23 -5.16
N GLY A 126 6.03 -7.24 -6.03
CA GLY A 126 7.03 -7.17 -7.09
C GLY A 126 8.03 -6.07 -6.79
N GLU A 127 9.32 -6.38 -6.84
CA GLU A 127 10.40 -5.39 -6.72
C GLU A 127 11.10 -5.18 -8.06
N THR A 128 11.44 -3.93 -8.38
CA THR A 128 12.12 -3.55 -9.62
C THR A 128 13.33 -2.67 -9.34
N SER A 129 14.34 -2.75 -10.20
CA SER A 129 15.56 -1.92 -10.07
C SER A 129 15.38 -0.50 -10.61
N VAL A 130 14.27 -0.21 -11.28
CA VAL A 130 13.95 1.08 -11.89
C VAL A 130 12.67 1.63 -11.31
N SER A 131 12.66 2.92 -11.00
CA SER A 131 11.49 3.62 -10.49
C SER A 131 10.35 3.55 -11.50
N ARG A 132 9.17 3.10 -11.06
CA ARG A 132 7.95 3.05 -11.88
C ARG A 132 7.31 4.43 -12.09
N ARG A 133 8.00 5.50 -11.70
CA ARG A 133 7.63 6.89 -11.99
C ARG A 133 8.13 7.38 -13.35
N GLU A 134 9.20 6.79 -13.88
CA GLU A 134 9.97 7.42 -14.97
C GLU A 134 9.91 6.71 -16.33
N ASP A 135 9.56 5.42 -16.45
CA ASP A 135 9.49 4.74 -17.75
C ASP A 135 8.48 3.59 -17.78
N ASP A 136 7.78 3.45 -18.92
CA ASP A 136 6.98 2.31 -19.39
C ASP A 136 6.14 1.56 -18.33
N ASP A 137 4.82 1.83 -18.31
CA ASP A 137 3.86 1.21 -17.38
C ASP A 137 3.64 -0.31 -17.63
N GLN A 138 4.36 -0.92 -18.57
CA GLN A 138 4.42 -2.37 -18.68
C GLN A 138 4.95 -3.00 -17.38
N LEU A 139 4.39 -4.13 -16.92
CA LEU A 139 4.90 -4.93 -15.79
C LEU A 139 6.26 -5.60 -16.14
N ALA A 140 7.21 -4.86 -16.71
CA ALA A 140 8.51 -5.35 -17.15
C ALA A 140 9.29 -5.92 -15.96
N LYS A 141 9.24 -7.25 -15.84
CA LYS A 141 10.08 -8.15 -15.02
C LYS A 141 10.38 -7.75 -13.56
N PRO A 142 9.39 -7.40 -12.72
CA PRO A 142 9.63 -7.40 -11.27
C PRO A 142 10.10 -8.75 -10.77
N TRP A 143 10.89 -8.74 -9.72
CA TRP A 143 11.11 -9.93 -8.91
C TRP A 143 9.88 -10.16 -8.04
N TRP A 144 9.00 -11.04 -8.50
CA TRP A 144 7.72 -11.30 -7.86
C TRP A 144 7.79 -12.34 -6.76
N ARG A 145 7.04 -12.07 -5.69
CA ARG A 145 6.72 -13.02 -4.64
C ARG A 145 5.24 -13.00 -4.33
N LYS A 146 4.66 -14.17 -4.05
CA LYS A 146 3.26 -14.32 -3.61
C LYS A 146 3.22 -14.68 -2.13
N PHE A 147 2.35 -14.01 -1.42
CA PHE A 147 2.08 -14.20 0.00
C PHE A 147 0.64 -14.65 0.16
N TYR A 148 0.43 -15.77 0.84
CA TYR A 148 -0.91 -16.33 1.05
C TYR A 148 -1.51 -15.84 2.35
N PHE A 149 -2.82 -15.54 2.32
CA PHE A 149 -3.56 -15.20 3.51
C PHE A 149 -3.67 -16.41 4.46
N ASP A 150 -3.47 -16.16 5.75
CA ASP A 150 -3.54 -17.18 6.80
C ASP A 150 -4.23 -16.62 8.04
N LEU A 151 -5.48 -17.03 8.27
CA LEU A 151 -6.26 -16.59 9.44
C LEU A 151 -5.69 -17.10 10.77
N THR A 152 -4.84 -18.12 10.74
CA THR A 152 -4.22 -18.69 11.95
C THR A 152 -2.95 -17.93 12.36
N ASP A 153 -2.33 -17.20 11.44
CA ASP A 153 -1.21 -16.32 11.76
C ASP A 153 -1.71 -14.99 12.34
N SER A 154 -1.05 -14.57 13.42
CA SER A 154 -1.23 -13.25 14.04
C SER A 154 -1.14 -12.06 13.06
N ASN A 155 -0.38 -12.20 11.97
CA ASN A 155 -0.12 -11.18 10.97
C ASN A 155 -0.90 -11.37 9.64
N TYR A 156 -1.77 -12.39 9.59
CA TYR A 156 -2.60 -12.77 8.44
C TYR A 156 -1.89 -13.31 7.20
N VAL A 157 -0.62 -13.71 7.29
CA VAL A 157 0.16 -14.21 6.15
C VAL A 157 0.97 -15.46 6.51
N HIS A 158 0.91 -16.48 5.67
CA HIS A 158 1.52 -17.80 5.91
C HIS A 158 3.08 -17.80 6.00
N SER A 159 3.75 -16.77 5.48
CA SER A 159 5.21 -16.68 5.42
C SER A 159 5.69 -15.24 5.33
N SER A 160 6.85 -14.94 5.92
CA SER A 160 7.50 -13.61 5.79
C SER A 160 8.31 -13.46 4.50
N VAL A 161 8.53 -14.55 3.76
CA VAL A 161 9.38 -14.57 2.56
C VAL A 161 8.53 -14.59 1.30
N GLY A 162 7.41 -15.32 1.30
CA GLY A 162 6.58 -15.54 0.12
C GLY A 162 7.21 -16.46 -0.93
N ASP A 163 6.40 -16.95 -1.85
CA ASP A 163 6.80 -17.89 -2.89
C ASP A 163 7.14 -17.16 -4.19
N LYS A 164 8.16 -17.64 -4.92
CA LYS A 164 8.51 -17.08 -6.23
C LYS A 164 7.44 -17.45 -7.25
N GLU A 165 6.58 -16.49 -7.59
CA GLU A 165 5.46 -16.69 -8.50
C GLU A 165 5.16 -15.40 -9.26
N ILE A 166 5.00 -15.51 -10.59
CA ILE A 166 4.69 -14.37 -11.45
C ILE A 166 3.16 -14.22 -11.54
N PRO A 167 2.59 -13.02 -11.28
CA PRO A 167 1.15 -12.81 -11.36
C PRO A 167 0.64 -12.92 -12.80
N PRO A 168 -0.59 -13.41 -13.02
CA PRO A 168 -1.26 -13.34 -14.32
C PRO A 168 -1.35 -11.91 -14.84
N SER A 169 -1.10 -11.71 -16.14
CA SER A 169 -1.12 -10.38 -16.78
C SER A 169 -2.51 -9.77 -16.89
N SER A 170 -3.58 -10.51 -16.59
CA SER A 170 -4.98 -10.08 -16.64
C SER A 170 -5.47 -9.41 -15.35
N LEU A 171 -4.71 -9.45 -14.26
CA LEU A 171 -5.12 -8.90 -12.96
C LEU A 171 -5.23 -7.37 -13.00
N ARG A 172 -6.41 -6.83 -12.66
CA ARG A 172 -6.70 -5.39 -12.72
C ARG A 172 -7.59 -4.98 -11.54
N THR A 173 -7.45 -3.73 -11.10
CA THR A 173 -8.41 -3.09 -10.20
C THR A 173 -9.73 -2.85 -10.94
N PRO A 174 -10.91 -3.14 -10.35
CA PRO A 174 -12.21 -2.90 -10.99
C PRO A 174 -12.41 -1.46 -11.48
N SER A 175 -11.98 -0.47 -10.71
CA SER A 175 -12.03 0.95 -11.09
C SER A 175 -11.05 1.35 -12.20
N GLY A 176 -10.09 0.48 -12.56
CA GLY A 176 -8.94 0.79 -13.40
C GLY A 176 -7.83 1.59 -12.70
N GLN A 177 -8.04 2.11 -11.50
CA GLN A 177 -7.03 2.87 -10.77
C GLN A 177 -5.93 1.94 -10.22
N THR A 178 -4.67 2.32 -10.41
CA THR A 178 -3.50 1.53 -9.97
C THR A 178 -2.54 2.29 -9.07
N ARG A 179 -2.76 3.58 -8.84
CA ARG A 179 -1.91 4.46 -8.03
C ARG A 179 -2.78 5.43 -7.24
N PHE A 180 -2.27 5.87 -6.09
CA PHE A 180 -2.94 6.93 -5.32
C PHE A 180 -2.90 8.24 -6.10
N ASP A 181 -4.06 8.88 -6.25
CA ASP A 181 -4.18 10.24 -6.78
C ASP A 181 -4.15 11.23 -5.62
N CYS A 182 -3.05 11.96 -5.54
CA CYS A 182 -2.78 12.96 -4.52
C CYS A 182 -2.54 14.33 -5.15
N SER A 183 -3.16 14.58 -6.31
CA SER A 183 -3.05 15.82 -7.08
C SER A 183 -3.87 16.98 -6.51
N ASP A 184 -4.80 16.72 -5.58
CA ASP A 184 -5.56 17.77 -4.90
C ASP A 184 -4.58 18.75 -4.22
N PRO A 185 -4.62 20.05 -4.57
CA PRO A 185 -3.69 21.05 -4.06
C PRO A 185 -3.72 21.22 -2.54
N ASN A 186 -4.78 20.78 -1.85
CA ASN A 186 -4.85 20.79 -0.39
C ASN A 186 -4.14 19.58 0.24
N ILE A 187 -3.95 18.49 -0.52
CA ILE A 187 -3.21 17.28 -0.14
C ILE A 187 -1.74 17.38 -0.60
N TYR A 188 -1.50 18.08 -1.70
CA TYR A 188 -0.23 18.25 -2.39
C TYR A 188 0.97 18.70 -1.53
N PRO A 189 0.84 19.52 -0.46
CA PRO A 189 1.97 19.87 0.43
C PRO A 189 2.52 18.69 1.23
N ILE A 190 1.78 17.59 1.34
CA ILE A 190 2.15 16.40 2.11
C ILE A 190 2.94 15.41 1.24
N SER A 191 2.61 15.31 -0.06
CA SER A 191 3.26 14.41 -1.02
C SER A 191 4.60 14.94 -1.57
N GLN A 192 4.88 16.23 -1.46
CA GLN A 192 6.11 16.89 -1.95
C GLN A 192 7.26 16.91 -0.94
N LYS A 193 7.00 16.68 0.36
CA LYS A 193 8.04 16.86 1.41
C LYS A 193 9.15 15.80 1.40
N GLU A 194 9.03 14.73 0.62
CA GLU A 194 10.08 13.72 0.43
C GLU A 194 10.70 13.73 -0.98
N LYS A 195 10.46 14.76 -1.82
CA LYS A 195 11.07 14.87 -3.14
C LYS A 195 12.55 15.34 -3.14
N GLU A 196 13.18 15.44 -1.98
CA GLU A 196 14.60 15.80 -1.81
C GLU A 196 15.39 14.68 -1.14
#